data_AF-A0A163M2K0-F1
#
_entry.id   AF-A0A163M2K0-F1
#
_cell.length_a   1.000
_cell.length_b   1.000
_cell.length_c   1.000
_cell.angle_alpha   90.00
_cell.angle_beta   90.00
_cell.angle_gamma   90.00
#
_symmetry.space_group_name_H-M   'P 1'
#
loop_
_entity.id
_entity.type
_entity.pdbx_description
1 polymer ?
#
loop_
_entity_poly.entity_id
_entity_poly.type
_entity_poly.pdbx_seq_one_letter_code
_entity_poly.pdbx_strand_id
1 'polypeptide(L)' 'MIAIGKAEIGDLPAILDLQHDAYMNAVENHYSDVNRAELFTGHKSTKNLAFYERLGYTKFKEKVMNHNLIVIYLGKDI' A
#
# COMPACT_ATOMS: atom_id res chain seq x y z
N MET A 1 9.53 15.53 -15.81
CA MET A 1 8.28 16.24 -15.48
C MET A 1 7.14 15.29 -15.83
N ILE A 2 6.59 14.57 -14.85
CA ILE A 2 5.48 13.65 -15.11
C ILE A 2 4.23 14.52 -15.14
N ALA A 3 3.63 14.69 -16.32
CA ALA A 3 2.31 15.27 -16.42
C ALA A 3 1.33 14.27 -15.79
N ILE A 4 0.87 14.56 -14.57
CA ILE A 4 -0.22 13.80 -13.97
C ILE A 4 -1.47 14.20 -14.75
N GLY A 5 -1.79 13.40 -15.78
CA GLY A 5 -3.07 13.48 -16.47
C GLY A 5 -4.22 13.15 -15.52
N LYS A 6 -5.43 13.51 -15.92
CA LYS A 6 -6.64 13.19 -15.17
C LYS A 6 -6.76 11.66 -15.02
N ALA A 7 -6.74 11.17 -13.78
CA ALA A 7 -7.00 9.76 -13.46
C ALA A 7 -8.51 9.51 -13.37
N GLU A 8 -8.93 8.36 -13.87
CA GLU A 8 -10.29 7.84 -13.74
C GLU A 8 -10.32 6.58 -12.87
N ILE A 9 -11.51 6.17 -12.43
CA ILE A 9 -11.65 4.99 -11.54
C ILE A 9 -11.13 3.69 -12.19
N GLY A 10 -11.14 3.62 -13.52
CA GLY A 10 -10.59 2.51 -14.30
C GLY A 10 -9.07 2.39 -14.20
N ASP A 11 -8.37 3.50 -13.92
CA ASP A 11 -6.91 3.53 -13.82
C ASP A 11 -6.39 3.06 -12.45
N LEU A 12 -7.30 2.81 -11.50
CA LEU A 12 -6.94 2.45 -10.13
C LEU A 12 -5.92 1.30 -10.03
N PRO A 13 -6.02 0.18 -10.80
CA PRO A 13 -5.01 -0.87 -10.75
C PRO A 13 -3.61 -0.37 -11.11
N ALA A 14 -3.47 0.33 -12.25
CA ALA A 14 -2.19 0.86 -12.72
C ALA A 14 -1.61 1.91 -11.76
N ILE A 15 -2.47 2.73 -11.15
CA ILE A 15 -2.04 3.70 -10.15
C ILE A 15 -1.54 3.01 -8.88
N LEU A 16 -2.21 1.96 -8.41
CA LEU A 16 -1.77 1.20 -7.25
C LEU A 16 -0.45 0.48 -7.51
N ASP A 17 -0.26 -0.10 -8.70
CA ASP A 17 1.01 -0.69 -9.14
C ASP A 17 2.13 0.35 -9.10
N LEU A 18 1.94 1.51 -9.74
CA LEU A 18 2.93 2.59 -9.76
C LEU A 18 3.28 3.10 -8.36
N GLN A 19 2.27 3.25 -7.49
CA GLN A 19 2.49 3.68 -6.11
C GLN A 19 3.27 2.63 -5.30
N HIS A 20 2.94 1.35 -5.47
CA HIS A 20 3.66 0.26 -4.84
C HIS A 20 5.12 0.23 -5.30
N ASP A 21 5.37 0.28 -6.60
CA ASP A 21 6.71 0.17 -7.17
C ASP A 21 7.59 1.35 -6.75
N ALA A 22 7.03 2.56 -6.76
CA ALA A 22 7.74 3.75 -6.27
C ALA A 22 8.09 3.64 -4.77
N TYR A 23 7.17 3.10 -3.96
CA TYR A 23 7.42 2.88 -2.54
C TYR A 23 8.53 1.84 -2.31
N MET A 24 8.44 0.69 -2.97
CA MET A 24 9.43 -0.39 -2.84
C MET A 24 10.81 0.06 -3.31
N ASN A 25 10.89 0.76 -4.44
CA ASN A 25 12.14 1.33 -4.92
C ASN A 25 12.77 2.29 -3.90
N ALA A 26 11.97 3.11 -3.22
CA ALA A 26 12.46 3.98 -2.17
C ALA A 26 12.93 3.19 -0.94
N VAL A 27 12.22 2.11 -0.56
CA VAL A 27 12.64 1.24 0.55
C VAL A 27 14.00 0.62 0.26
N GLU A 28 14.15 -0.03 -0.90
CA GLU A 28 15.37 -0.74 -1.30
C GLU A 28 16.57 0.19 -1.47
N ASN A 29 16.37 1.41 -2.01
CA ASN A 29 17.47 2.32 -2.28
C ASN A 29 17.89 3.19 -1.08
N HIS A 30 17.00 3.41 -0.11
CA HIS A 30 17.29 4.28 1.03
C HIS A 30 17.57 3.53 2.33
N TYR A 31 17.19 2.25 2.42
CA TYR A 31 17.33 1.48 3.66
C TYR A 31 17.94 0.11 3.36
N SER A 32 19.28 0.01 3.50
CA SER A 32 20.05 -1.20 3.18
C SER A 32 19.74 -2.41 4.06
N ASP A 33 19.20 -2.18 5.26
CA ASP A 33 19.05 -3.20 6.31
C ASP A 33 17.57 -3.51 6.62
N VAL A 34 16.65 -3.12 5.72
CA VAL A 34 15.22 -3.40 5.88
C VAL A 34 14.92 -4.81 5.36
N ASN A 35 14.37 -5.64 6.24
CA ASN A 35 13.91 -7.01 5.93
C ASN A 35 12.38 -7.09 5.73
N ARG A 36 11.67 -5.96 5.86
CA ARG A 36 10.21 -5.91 5.81
C ARG A 36 9.69 -4.53 5.43
N ALA A 37 8.89 -4.46 4.38
CA ALA A 37 8.09 -3.29 4.04
C ALA A 37 6.79 -3.30 4.83
N GLU A 38 6.39 -2.15 5.36
CA GLU A 38 5.12 -1.97 6.08
C GLU A 38 4.34 -0.76 5.55
N LEU A 39 3.04 -0.94 5.36
CA LEU A 39 2.10 0.10 4.93
C LEU A 39 0.79 0.00 5.70
N PHE A 40 -0.10 0.96 5.49
CA PHE A 40 -1.43 0.93 6.08
C PHE A 40 -2.52 1.37 5.11
N THR A 41 -3.75 0.91 5.34
CA THR A 41 -4.95 1.35 4.63
C THR A 41 -6.17 1.32 5.55
N GLY A 42 -7.28 1.93 5.14
CA GLY A 42 -8.54 1.84 5.89
C GLY A 42 -9.21 0.47 5.71
N HIS A 43 -9.85 -0.06 6.75
CA HIS A 43 -10.58 -1.34 6.69
C HIS A 43 -11.68 -1.41 5.60
N LYS A 44 -12.22 -0.26 5.16
CA LYS A 44 -13.20 -0.17 4.07
C LYS A 44 -12.56 -0.17 2.67
N SER A 45 -11.24 -0.05 2.58
CA SER A 45 -10.50 -0.02 1.31
C SER A 45 -10.30 -1.44 0.79
N THR A 46 -11.40 -2.15 0.52
CA THR A 46 -11.39 -3.56 0.13
C THR A 46 -10.56 -3.84 -1.11
N LYS A 47 -10.53 -2.89 -2.07
CA LYS A 47 -9.68 -2.98 -3.26
C LYS A 47 -8.20 -2.92 -2.93
N ASN A 48 -7.77 -1.98 -2.08
CA ASN A 48 -6.35 -1.90 -1.67
C ASN A 48 -5.96 -3.12 -0.82
N LEU A 49 -6.84 -3.57 0.07
CA LEU A 49 -6.58 -4.77 0.87
C LEU A 49 -6.35 -5.99 -0.02
N ALA A 50 -7.25 -6.26 -0.98
CA ALA A 50 -7.10 -7.37 -1.92
C ALA A 50 -5.86 -7.21 -2.83
N PHE A 51 -5.55 -5.97 -3.23
CA PHE A 51 -4.36 -5.66 -4.01
C PHE A 51 -3.08 -6.03 -3.26
N TYR A 52 -2.91 -5.53 -2.03
CA TYR A 52 -1.71 -5.81 -1.24
C TYR A 52 -1.62 -7.28 -0.82
N GLU A 53 -2.73 -7.93 -0.49
CA GLU A 53 -2.78 -9.38 -0.22
C GLU A 53 -2.26 -10.19 -1.42
N ARG A 54 -2.65 -9.83 -2.65
CA ARG A 54 -2.13 -10.46 -3.88
C ARG A 54 -0.64 -10.24 -4.10
N LEU A 55 -0.08 -9.14 -3.58
CA LEU A 55 1.35 -8.84 -3.66
C LEU A 55 2.18 -9.52 -2.56
N GLY A 56 1.55 -10.29 -1.67
CA GLY A 56 2.18 -11.03 -0.57
C GLY A 56 2.24 -10.29 0.76
N TYR A 57 1.56 -9.15 0.89
CA TYR A 57 1.44 -8.47 2.18
C TYR A 57 0.44 -9.18 3.08
N THR A 58 0.74 -9.23 4.38
CA THR A 58 -0.14 -9.81 5.40
C THR A 58 -0.51 -8.77 6.44
N LYS A 59 -1.77 -8.80 6.90
CA LYS A 59 -2.24 -7.95 8.00
C LYS A 59 -1.54 -8.38 9.29
N PHE A 60 -0.97 -7.43 10.02
CA PHE A 60 -0.29 -7.74 11.28
C PHE A 60 -0.76 -6.87 12.46
N LYS A 61 -1.49 -5.78 12.19
CA LYS A 61 -2.00 -4.88 13.22
C LYS A 61 -3.24 -4.14 12.73
N GLU A 62 -4.18 -3.93 13.64
CA GLU A 62 -5.33 -3.05 13.44
C GLU A 62 -5.35 -1.97 14.51
N LYS A 63 -5.81 -0.77 14.14
CA LYS A 63 -5.96 0.36 15.06
C LYS A 63 -7.31 1.04 14.83
N VAL A 64 -8.19 0.95 15.82
CA VAL A 64 -9.44 1.72 15.85
C VAL A 64 -9.09 3.19 16.03
N MET A 65 -9.45 4.03 15.06
CA MET A 65 -9.23 5.48 15.13
C MET A 65 -10.48 6.21 15.63
N ASN A 66 -11.66 5.76 15.19
CA ASN A 66 -12.97 6.23 15.64
C ASN A 66 -14.06 5.23 15.20
N HIS A 67 -15.33 5.55 15.44
CA HIS A 67 -16.47 4.70 15.14
C HIS A 67 -16.64 4.34 13.64
N ASN A 68 -15.95 5.05 12.72
CA ASN A 68 -16.09 4.86 11.28
C ASN A 68 -14.78 4.45 10.59
N LEU A 69 -13.66 4.40 11.33
CA LEU A 69 -12.33 4.16 10.77
C LEU A 69 -11.51 3.24 11.67
N ILE A 70 -11.24 2.05 11.15
CA ILE A 70 -10.15 1.17 11.58
C ILE A 70 -9.05 1.26 10.50
N VAL A 71 -7.82 1.49 10.95
CA VAL A 71 -6.61 1.43 10.13
C VAL A 71 -6.04 0.02 10.22
N ILE A 72 -5.78 -0.59 9.07
CA ILE A 72 -5.17 -1.90 8.91
C ILE A 72 -3.73 -1.70 8.46
N TYR A 73 -2.79 -2.26 9.21
CA TYR A 73 -1.38 -2.30 8.85
C TYR A 73 -1.06 -3.65 8.19
N LEU A 74 -0.34 -3.59 7.07
CA LEU A 74 0.10 -4.75 6.31
C LEU A 74 1.61 -4.74 6.15
N GLY A 75 2.24 -5.91 6.19
CA GLY A 75 3.67 -6.04 6.01
C GLY A 75 4.04 -7.19 5.08
N LYS A 76 5.14 -7.03 4.36
CA LYS A 76 5.72 -8.00 3.44
C LYS A 76 7.22 -8.07 3.68
N ASP A 77 7.73 -9.28 3.88
CA ASP A 77 9.16 -9.52 4.02
C ASP A 77 9.86 -9.33 2.66
N ILE A 78 11.06 -8.75 2.67
CA ILE A 78 11.86 -8.38 1.48
C ILE A 78 13.18 -9.16 1.50
#